data_AF-A0A954G4T4-F1
#
_entry.id   AF-A0A954G4T4-F1
#
_cell.length_a   1.000
_cell.length_b   1.000
_cell.length_c   1.000
_cell.angle_alpha   90.00
_cell.angle_beta   90.00
_cell.angle_gamma   90.00
#
_symmetry.space_group_name_H-M   'P 1'
#
loop_
_entity.id
_entity.type
_entity.pdbx_description
1 polymer ?
#
loop_
_entity_poly.entity_id
_entity_poly.type
_entity_poly.pdbx_seq_one_letter_code
_entity_poly.pdbx_strand_id
1 'polypeptide(L)'
;MSHLTYENPLISRYASQEMSQIWSAQKKHSTWRRLWVALAESQHEMGLPVTAAQVESLRSAIDDIDFEVAAREEKKRRHDVMAHVHTYGERCPDAQAIIHLGATSCFVTDNSELIMIRESLEQVRKRLVSVIDQLAKFAAEYRDLPCLGFTHLQPAQPTTIGKRAT
;
A
#
# COMPACT_ATOMS: atom_id res chain seq x y z
N MET A 1 -23.27 4.96 -8.94
CA MET A 1 -22.20 5.95 -8.69
C MET A 1 -22.69 7.30 -9.15
N SER A 2 -22.40 8.38 -8.40
CA SER A 2 -22.79 9.73 -8.81
C SER A 2 -21.96 10.17 -10.02
N HIS A 3 -22.60 10.59 -11.12
CA HIS A 3 -21.92 11.19 -12.27
C HIS A 3 -21.67 12.69 -12.10
N LEU A 4 -21.94 13.24 -10.91
CA LEU A 4 -21.79 14.67 -10.60
C LEU A 4 -20.40 15.02 -10.05
N THR A 5 -19.59 14.01 -9.72
CA THR A 5 -18.27 14.18 -9.10
C THR A 5 -17.22 13.45 -9.90
N TYR A 6 -16.02 14.03 -9.98
CA TYR A 6 -14.86 13.38 -10.60
C TYR A 6 -14.59 12.01 -9.96
N GLU A 7 -14.33 11.03 -10.82
CA GLU A 7 -13.89 9.69 -10.43
C GLU A 7 -12.53 9.42 -11.05
N ASN A 8 -11.58 8.92 -10.26
CA ASN A 8 -10.25 8.63 -10.76
C ASN A 8 -10.27 7.31 -11.58
N PRO A 9 -10.04 7.37 -12.92
CA PRO A 9 -10.12 6.18 -13.77
C PRO A 9 -9.02 5.15 -13.48
N LEU A 10 -7.93 5.56 -12.81
CA LEU A 10 -6.95 4.60 -12.30
C LEU A 10 -7.61 3.63 -11.34
N ILE A 11 -8.48 4.09 -10.44
CA ILE A 11 -9.12 3.23 -9.45
C ILE A 11 -10.36 2.53 -10.01
N SER A 12 -11.16 3.23 -10.81
CA SER A 12 -12.45 2.71 -11.29
C SER A 12 -12.36 1.80 -12.52
N ARG A 13 -11.26 1.86 -13.28
CA ARG A 13 -11.15 1.16 -14.57
C ARG A 13 -9.81 0.46 -14.82
N TYR A 14 -8.68 1.08 -14.51
CA TYR A 14 -7.39 0.63 -15.03
C TYR A 14 -6.54 -0.19 -14.05
N ALA A 15 -6.44 0.23 -12.80
CA ALA A 15 -5.65 -0.47 -11.81
C ALA A 15 -6.36 -1.76 -11.40
N SER A 16 -5.55 -2.79 -11.20
CA SER A 16 -6.02 -4.03 -10.62
C SER A 16 -6.50 -3.82 -9.18
N GLN A 17 -7.49 -4.61 -8.75
CA GLN A 17 -8.04 -4.54 -7.40
C GLN A 17 -6.97 -4.66 -6.31
N GLU A 18 -5.96 -5.51 -6.49
CA GLU A 18 -4.91 -5.74 -5.49
C GLU A 18 -4.01 -4.51 -5.28
N MET A 19 -3.76 -3.73 -6.34
CA MET A 19 -2.99 -2.48 -6.26
C MET A 19 -3.85 -1.40 -5.60
N SER A 20 -5.11 -1.27 -6.02
CA SER A 20 -6.04 -0.32 -5.42
C SER A 20 -6.28 -0.57 -3.92
N GLN A 21 -6.28 -1.84 -3.49
CA GLN A 21 -6.41 -2.22 -2.08
C GLN A 21 -5.20 -1.80 -1.23
N ILE A 22 -3.97 -1.83 -1.77
CA ILE A 22 -2.76 -1.36 -1.05
C ILE A 22 -2.92 0.11 -0.64
N TRP A 23 -3.51 0.93 -1.51
CA TRP A 23 -3.68 2.37 -1.28
C TRP A 23 -5.05 2.74 -0.70
N SER A 24 -5.82 1.76 -0.22
CA SER A 24 -7.14 2.00 0.38
C SER A 24 -7.03 2.61 1.78
N ALA A 25 -8.07 3.34 2.20
CA ALA A 25 -8.17 3.87 3.56
C ALA A 25 -8.08 2.75 4.61
N GLN A 26 -8.75 1.61 4.38
CA GLN A 26 -8.67 0.44 5.26
C GLN A 26 -7.22 -0.03 5.43
N LYS A 27 -6.46 -0.18 4.34
CA LYS A 27 -5.05 -0.59 4.40
C LYS A 27 -4.19 0.44 5.11
N LYS A 28 -4.33 1.74 4.78
CA LYS A 28 -3.59 2.84 5.42
C LYS A 28 -3.78 2.82 6.94
N HIS A 29 -5.03 2.87 7.40
CA HIS A 29 -5.31 3.07 8.82
C HIS A 29 -5.17 1.79 9.65
N SER A 30 -5.37 0.60 9.06
CA SER A 30 -5.00 -0.66 9.73
C SER A 30 -3.47 -0.80 9.84
N THR A 31 -2.71 -0.27 8.88
CA THR A 31 -1.23 -0.22 8.98
C THR A 31 -0.78 0.73 10.08
N TRP A 32 -1.45 1.87 10.26
CA TRP A 32 -1.21 2.76 11.41
C TRP A 32 -1.42 2.03 12.74
N ARG A 33 -2.50 1.26 12.86
CA ARG A 33 -2.79 0.45 14.05
C ARG A 33 -1.76 -0.66 14.27
N ARG A 34 -1.30 -1.33 13.21
CA ARG A 34 -0.18 -2.29 13.29
C ARG A 34 1.10 -1.64 13.79
N LEU A 35 1.42 -0.42 13.34
CA LEU A 35 2.58 0.33 13.82
C LEU A 35 2.44 0.73 15.29
N TRP A 36 1.26 1.19 15.73
CA TRP A 36 1.02 1.49 17.14
C TRP A 36 1.09 0.25 18.03
N VAL A 37 0.62 -0.92 17.55
CA VAL A 37 0.79 -2.19 18.25
C VAL A 37 2.28 -2.53 18.37
N ALA A 38 3.04 -2.44 17.29
CA ALA A 38 4.49 -2.70 17.30
C ALA A 38 5.24 -1.73 18.24
N LEU A 39 4.83 -0.46 18.29
CA LEU A 39 5.37 0.52 19.23
C LEU A 39 5.08 0.14 20.68
N ALA A 40 3.82 -0.17 21.00
CA ALA A 40 3.40 -0.56 22.35
C ALA A 40 4.07 -1.86 22.80
N GLU A 41 4.20 -2.84 21.91
CA GLU A 41 4.91 -4.11 22.13
C GLU A 41 6.39 -3.84 22.44
N SER A 42 7.08 -3.05 21.62
CA SER A 42 8.48 -2.68 21.85
C SER A 42 8.66 -1.93 23.18
N GLN A 43 7.74 -1.02 23.52
CA GLN A 43 7.79 -0.25 24.77
C GLN A 43 7.57 -1.15 25.99
N HIS A 44 6.66 -2.13 25.89
CA HIS A 44 6.47 -3.14 26.92
C HIS A 44 7.74 -3.97 27.15
N GLU A 45 8.37 -4.45 26.07
CA GLU A 45 9.63 -5.20 26.12
C GLU A 45 10.78 -4.38 26.74
N MET A 46 10.79 -3.06 26.54
CA MET A 46 11.76 -2.13 27.12
C MET A 46 11.46 -1.74 28.57
N GLY A 47 10.37 -2.25 29.17
CA GLY A 47 10.01 -1.99 30.57
C GLY A 47 9.31 -0.65 30.83
N LEU A 48 8.77 0.01 29.79
CA LEU A 48 7.87 1.15 29.98
C LEU A 48 6.55 0.67 30.62
N PRO A 49 5.75 1.57 31.24
CA PRO A 49 4.46 1.23 31.84
C PRO A 49 3.37 0.96 30.77
N VAL A 50 3.62 -0.03 29.92
CA VAL A 50 2.71 -0.61 28.94
C VAL A 50 2.51 -2.06 29.33
N THR A 51 1.28 -2.52 29.45
CA THR A 51 0.97 -3.90 29.85
C THR A 51 0.73 -4.79 28.65
N ALA A 52 1.00 -6.10 28.77
CA ALA A 52 0.69 -7.07 27.72
C ALA A 52 -0.82 -7.10 27.37
N ALA A 53 -1.69 -6.86 28.36
CA ALA A 53 -3.13 -6.77 28.14
C ALA A 53 -3.52 -5.59 27.25
N GLN A 54 -2.90 -4.41 27.44
CA GLN A 54 -3.11 -3.25 26.57
C GLN A 54 -2.62 -3.52 25.14
N VAL A 55 -1.47 -4.17 24.99
CA VAL A 55 -0.95 -4.54 23.66
C VAL A 55 -1.92 -5.48 22.93
N GLU A 56 -2.47 -6.47 23.64
CA GLU A 56 -3.44 -7.41 23.07
C GLU A 56 -4.79 -6.73 22.75
N SER A 57 -5.26 -5.83 23.61
CA SER A 57 -6.44 -4.98 23.35
C SER A 57 -6.30 -4.25 22.01
N LEU A 58 -5.17 -3.56 21.80
CA LEU A 58 -4.85 -2.93 20.52
C LEU A 58 -4.82 -3.97 19.38
N ARG A 59 -4.06 -5.07 19.53
CA ARG A 59 -3.90 -6.08 18.46
C ARG A 59 -5.24 -6.63 17.97
N SER A 60 -6.17 -6.89 18.88
CA SER A 60 -7.50 -7.43 18.56
C SER A 60 -8.36 -6.47 17.70
N ALA A 61 -8.10 -5.17 17.78
CA ALA A 61 -8.88 -4.13 17.12
C ALA A 61 -8.18 -3.51 15.90
N ILE A 62 -7.11 -4.11 15.36
CA ILE A 62 -6.35 -3.54 14.22
C ILE A 62 -7.24 -3.21 13.01
N ASP A 63 -8.19 -4.09 12.67
CA ASP A 63 -9.02 -3.94 11.48
C ASP A 63 -10.43 -3.37 11.77
N ASP A 64 -10.80 -3.17 13.05
CA ASP A 64 -12.10 -2.57 13.48
C ASP A 64 -12.05 -1.03 13.45
N ILE A 65 -12.08 -0.45 12.25
CA ILE A 65 -11.92 0.99 12.06
C ILE A 65 -13.28 1.67 11.85
N ASP A 66 -13.66 2.52 12.80
CA ASP A 66 -14.83 3.38 12.68
C ASP A 66 -14.49 4.68 11.93
N PHE A 67 -14.70 4.68 10.61
CA PHE A 67 -14.40 5.82 9.76
C PHE A 67 -15.31 7.03 10.00
N GLU A 68 -16.52 6.82 10.50
CA GLU A 68 -17.44 7.93 10.81
C GLU A 68 -16.95 8.69 12.05
N VAL A 69 -16.52 7.96 13.08
CA VAL A 69 -15.87 8.55 14.26
C VAL A 69 -14.57 9.25 13.85
N ALA A 70 -13.72 8.62 13.04
CA ALA A 70 -12.48 9.24 12.57
C ALA A 70 -12.73 10.57 11.85
N ALA A 71 -13.67 10.62 10.91
CA ALA A 71 -14.02 11.83 10.19
C ALA A 71 -14.58 12.93 11.11
N ARG A 72 -15.40 12.56 12.10
CA ARG A 72 -15.93 13.49 13.10
C ARG A 72 -14.82 14.04 13.99
N GLU A 73 -13.91 13.20 14.45
CA GLU A 73 -12.80 13.59 15.31
C GLU A 73 -11.76 14.43 14.55
N GLU A 74 -11.55 14.16 13.26
CA GLU A 74 -10.70 14.95 12.37
C GLU A 74 -11.29 16.34 12.16
N LYS A 75 -12.60 16.46 11.91
CA LYS A 75 -13.27 17.76 11.80
C LYS A 75 -13.10 18.62 13.06
N LYS A 76 -13.09 18.00 14.25
CA LYS A 76 -12.89 18.68 15.53
C LYS A 76 -11.42 19.08 15.75
N ARG A 77 -10.48 18.15 15.54
CA ARG A 77 -9.05 18.34 15.84
C ARG A 77 -8.27 19.05 14.75
N ARG A 78 -8.76 19.01 13.51
CA ARG A 78 -8.06 19.42 12.30
C ARG A 78 -6.72 18.70 12.14
N HIS A 79 -6.67 17.43 12.57
CA HIS A 79 -5.49 16.58 12.53
C HIS A 79 -5.91 15.11 12.43
N ASP A 80 -5.56 14.46 11.32
CA ASP A 80 -5.95 13.09 10.97
C ASP A 80 -5.33 12.04 11.90
N VAL A 81 -4.03 12.09 12.16
CA VAL A 81 -3.36 11.15 13.09
C VAL A 81 -4.01 11.20 14.46
N MET A 82 -4.19 12.39 15.03
CA MET A 82 -4.80 12.53 16.35
C MET A 82 -6.28 12.11 16.38
N ALA A 83 -7.00 12.28 15.26
CA ALA A 83 -8.35 11.74 15.12
C ALA A 83 -8.35 10.21 15.15
N HIS A 84 -7.42 9.57 14.46
CA HIS A 84 -7.28 8.11 14.47
C HIS A 84 -6.75 7.57 15.80
N VAL A 85 -5.90 8.29 16.52
CA VAL A 85 -5.50 7.95 17.90
C VAL A 85 -6.73 7.90 18.81
N HIS A 86 -7.59 8.93 18.75
CA HIS A 86 -8.81 8.96 19.55
C HIS A 86 -9.80 7.86 19.14
N THR A 87 -10.02 7.71 17.83
CA THR A 87 -10.91 6.68 17.28
C THR A 87 -10.49 5.28 17.69
N TYR A 88 -9.18 5.03 17.74
CA TYR A 88 -8.66 3.73 18.19
C TYR A 88 -8.76 3.57 19.70
N GLY A 89 -8.52 4.65 20.47
CA GLY A 89 -8.73 4.68 21.91
C GLY A 89 -10.18 4.37 22.33
N GLU A 90 -11.18 4.84 21.58
CA GLU A 90 -12.60 4.48 21.84
C GLU A 90 -12.85 2.97 21.72
N ARG A 91 -12.07 2.28 20.87
CA ARG A 91 -12.14 0.81 20.70
C ARG A 91 -11.31 0.06 21.75
N CYS A 92 -10.29 0.70 22.31
CA CYS A 92 -9.39 0.12 23.30
C CYS A 92 -9.25 1.05 24.52
N PRO A 93 -10.30 1.23 25.35
CA PRO A 93 -10.31 2.24 26.41
C PRO A 93 -9.19 2.05 27.45
N ASP A 94 -8.81 0.79 27.70
CA ASP A 94 -7.72 0.41 28.61
C ASP A 94 -6.33 0.78 28.07
N ALA A 95 -6.17 0.81 26.74
CA ALA A 95 -4.92 1.12 26.05
C ALA A 95 -4.85 2.56 25.52
N GLN A 96 -5.92 3.34 25.60
CA GLN A 96 -6.02 4.69 25.02
C GLN A 96 -4.84 5.60 25.41
N ALA A 97 -4.39 5.55 26.67
CA ALA A 97 -3.32 6.40 27.18
C ALA A 97 -1.93 6.06 26.64
N ILE A 98 -1.73 4.85 26.10
CA ILE A 98 -0.42 4.38 25.59
C ILE A 98 -0.34 4.39 24.06
N ILE A 99 -1.46 4.67 23.37
CA ILE A 99 -1.45 4.83 21.90
C ILE A 99 -0.58 6.05 21.55
N HIS A 100 0.36 5.85 20.63
CA HIS A 100 1.26 6.91 20.12
C HIS A 100 2.24 7.48 21.16
N LEU A 101 2.47 6.80 22.29
CA LEU A 101 3.35 7.24 23.36
C LEU A 101 4.76 7.55 22.85
N GLY A 102 5.19 8.83 22.94
CA GLY A 102 6.53 9.28 22.55
C GLY A 102 6.77 9.38 21.04
N ALA A 103 5.77 9.10 20.20
CA ALA A 103 5.88 9.19 18.75
C ALA A 103 5.38 10.55 18.22
N THR A 104 5.71 10.84 16.96
CA THR A 104 5.15 11.95 16.18
C THR A 104 4.35 11.41 15.01
N SER A 105 3.55 12.24 14.34
CA SER A 105 2.72 11.84 13.18
C SER A 105 3.48 11.03 12.12
N CYS A 106 4.73 11.41 11.83
CA CYS A 106 5.61 10.72 10.87
C CYS A 106 5.89 9.26 11.23
N PHE A 107 5.79 8.87 12.51
CA PHE A 107 5.91 7.47 12.89
C PHE A 107 4.88 6.59 12.18
N VAL A 108 3.63 7.05 12.01
CA VAL A 108 2.59 6.28 11.34
C VAL A 108 2.42 6.66 9.87
N THR A 109 2.56 7.93 9.49
CA THR A 109 2.38 8.34 8.09
C THR A 109 3.49 7.74 7.22
N ASP A 110 4.74 8.06 7.52
CA ASP A 110 5.87 7.78 6.64
C ASP A 110 6.19 6.28 6.62
N ASN A 111 6.19 5.62 7.78
CA ASN A 111 6.42 4.17 7.83
C ASN A 111 5.32 3.38 7.12
N SER A 112 4.05 3.82 7.21
CA SER A 112 2.97 3.14 6.48
C SER A 112 3.09 3.33 4.98
N GLU A 113 3.46 4.53 4.53
CA GLU A 113 3.72 4.77 3.11
C GLU A 113 4.89 3.94 2.60
N LEU A 114 6.00 3.84 3.35
CA LEU A 114 7.13 2.96 2.99
C LEU A 114 6.69 1.49 2.83
N ILE A 115 5.84 1.00 3.74
CA ILE A 115 5.27 -0.36 3.65
C ILE A 115 4.41 -0.51 2.39
N MET A 116 3.50 0.44 2.12
CA MET A 116 2.62 0.42 0.95
C MET A 116 3.40 0.53 -0.36
N ILE A 117 4.45 1.36 -0.42
CA ILE A 117 5.36 1.48 -1.56
C ILE A 117 6.07 0.15 -1.81
N ARG A 118 6.61 -0.49 -0.76
CA ARG A 118 7.25 -1.81 -0.88
C ARG A 118 6.29 -2.85 -1.45
N GLU A 119 5.09 -2.97 -0.87
CA GLU A 119 4.06 -3.91 -1.35
C GLU A 119 3.67 -3.63 -2.82
N SER A 120 3.59 -2.35 -3.20
CA SER A 120 3.31 -1.94 -4.58
C SER A 120 4.42 -2.38 -5.54
N LEU A 121 5.69 -2.18 -5.16
CA LEU A 121 6.86 -2.58 -5.95
C LEU A 121 6.94 -4.10 -6.10
N GLU A 122 6.57 -4.86 -5.07
CA GLU A 122 6.49 -6.32 -5.14
C GLU A 122 5.45 -6.79 -6.17
N GLN A 123 4.28 -6.14 -6.21
CA GLN A 123 3.26 -6.43 -7.24
C GLN A 123 3.74 -6.08 -8.66
N VAL A 124 4.34 -4.91 -8.83
CA VAL A 124 4.89 -4.48 -10.13
C VAL A 124 5.98 -5.45 -10.59
N ARG A 125 6.91 -5.83 -9.71
CA ARG A 125 7.97 -6.80 -10.01
C ARG A 125 7.39 -8.13 -10.50
N LYS A 126 6.37 -8.67 -9.82
CA LYS A 126 5.73 -9.94 -10.20
C LYS A 126 5.17 -9.87 -11.64
N ARG A 127 4.51 -8.77 -12.00
CA ARG A 127 3.94 -8.57 -13.34
C ARG A 127 5.01 -8.35 -14.39
N LEU A 128 6.04 -7.57 -14.07
CA LEU A 128 7.16 -7.32 -14.95
C LEU A 128 7.88 -8.61 -15.34
N VAL A 129 8.14 -9.50 -14.36
CA VAL A 129 8.73 -10.82 -14.63
C VAL A 129 7.84 -11.64 -15.58
N SER A 130 6.52 -11.61 -15.39
CA SER A 130 5.60 -12.29 -16.30
C SER A 130 5.65 -11.74 -17.73
N VAL A 131 5.73 -10.42 -17.90
CA VAL A 131 5.84 -9.80 -19.23
C VAL A 131 7.17 -10.18 -19.90
N ILE A 132 8.27 -10.13 -19.15
CA ILE A 132 9.59 -10.56 -19.64
C ILE A 132 9.56 -12.02 -20.08
N ASP A 133 8.96 -12.92 -19.30
CA ASP A 133 8.83 -14.35 -19.65
C ASP A 133 8.01 -14.55 -20.94
N GLN A 134 6.89 -13.84 -21.10
CA GLN A 134 6.08 -13.93 -22.32
C GLN A 134 6.82 -13.40 -23.56
N LEU A 135 7.53 -12.28 -23.42
CA LEU A 135 8.35 -11.73 -24.51
C LEU A 135 9.54 -12.63 -24.83
N ALA A 136 10.16 -13.26 -23.84
CA ALA A 136 11.26 -14.21 -24.03
C ALA A 136 10.80 -15.46 -24.78
N LYS A 137 9.62 -16.00 -24.44
CA LYS A 137 9.00 -17.13 -25.17
C LYS A 137 8.68 -16.75 -26.62
N PHE A 138 8.08 -15.59 -26.84
CA PHE A 138 7.82 -15.05 -28.18
C PHE A 138 9.14 -14.89 -28.98
N ALA A 139 10.16 -14.31 -28.36
CA ALA A 139 11.45 -14.12 -29.01
C ALA A 139 12.11 -15.44 -29.42
N ALA A 140 12.01 -16.46 -28.56
CA ALA A 140 12.53 -17.80 -28.84
C ALA A 140 11.76 -18.52 -29.96
N GLU A 141 10.42 -18.45 -29.96
CA GLU A 141 9.56 -19.04 -30.99
C GLU A 141 9.87 -18.45 -32.37
N TYR A 142 10.01 -17.12 -32.46
CA TYR A 142 10.21 -16.42 -33.73
C TYR A 142 11.67 -16.09 -34.03
N ARG A 143 12.62 -16.79 -33.39
CA ARG A 143 14.05 -16.46 -33.47
C ARG A 143 14.61 -16.50 -34.89
N ASP A 144 14.09 -17.40 -35.73
CA ASP A 144 14.55 -17.65 -37.09
C ASP A 144 13.59 -17.12 -38.16
N LEU A 145 12.49 -16.46 -37.78
CA LEU A 145 11.52 -15.87 -38.72
C LEU A 145 12.07 -14.55 -39.28
N PRO A 146 12.50 -14.48 -40.56
CA PRO A 146 13.06 -13.27 -41.13
C PRO A 146 12.00 -12.16 -41.26
N CYS A 147 12.41 -10.92 -41.06
CA CYS A 147 11.57 -9.75 -41.31
C CYS A 147 12.42 -8.56 -41.78
N LEU A 148 11.78 -7.61 -42.46
CA LEU A 148 12.43 -6.39 -42.92
C LEU A 148 12.88 -5.55 -41.71
N GLY A 149 14.16 -5.22 -41.63
CA GLY A 149 14.68 -4.28 -40.64
C GLY A 149 14.29 -2.84 -40.98
N PHE A 150 14.21 -1.98 -39.96
CA PHE A 150 13.90 -0.57 -40.14
C PHE A 150 14.89 0.31 -39.37
N THR A 151 15.53 1.24 -40.08
CA THR A 151 16.30 2.37 -39.52
C THR A 151 15.72 3.65 -40.10
N HIS A 152 15.48 4.67 -39.27
CA HIS A 152 14.75 5.88 -39.70
C HIS A 152 13.36 5.58 -40.29
N LEU A 153 12.73 4.48 -39.86
CA LEU A 153 11.48 3.93 -40.42
C LEU A 153 11.56 3.63 -41.93
N GLN A 154 12.78 3.51 -42.48
CA GLN A 154 13.04 3.11 -43.87
C GLN A 154 13.53 1.66 -43.93
N PRO A 155 13.26 0.93 -45.04
CA PRO A 155 13.78 -0.42 -45.25
C PRO A 155 15.30 -0.50 -45.05
N ALA A 156 15.72 -1.44 -44.21
CA ALA A 156 17.13 -1.72 -43.91
C ALA A 156 17.44 -3.22 -44.08
N GLN A 157 18.66 -3.62 -43.75
CA GLN A 157 19.08 -5.02 -43.78
C GLN A 157 18.12 -5.91 -42.96
N PRO A 158 17.84 -7.15 -43.40
CA PRO A 158 16.95 -8.07 -42.69
C PRO A 158 17.39 -8.34 -41.25
N THR A 159 16.39 -8.59 -40.39
CA THR A 159 16.54 -9.12 -39.02
C THR A 159 15.54 -10.26 -38.83
N THR A 160 15.35 -10.76 -37.61
CA THR A 160 14.27 -11.70 -37.29
C THR A 160 13.23 -11.08 -36.36
N ILE A 161 11.99 -11.59 -36.40
CA ILE A 161 10.92 -11.14 -35.50
C ILE A 161 11.33 -11.36 -34.04
N GLY A 162 11.95 -12.50 -33.74
CA GLY A 162 12.45 -12.78 -32.40
C GLY A 162 13.54 -11.79 -31.96
N LYS A 163 14.52 -11.47 -32.83
CA LYS A 163 15.56 -10.47 -32.52
C LYS A 163 15.02 -9.06 -32.32
N ARG A 164 13.85 -8.73 -32.88
CA ARG A 164 13.19 -7.44 -32.62
C ARG A 164 12.54 -7.38 -31.23
N ALA A 165 12.17 -8.53 -30.67
CA ALA A 165 11.49 -8.64 -29.38
C ALA A 165 12.46 -8.83 -28.19
N THR A 166 13.77 -8.84 -28.44
CA THR A 166 14.86 -8.89 -27.43
C THR A 166 15.49 -7.52 -27.25
#